data_AF-A0A1M4E8C1-F1
#
_entry.id   AF-A0A1M4E8C1-F1
#
_cell.length_a   1.000
_cell.length_b   1.000
_cell.length_c   1.000
_cell.angle_alpha   90.00
_cell.angle_beta   90.00
_cell.angle_gamma   90.00
#
_symmetry.space_group_name_H-M   'P 1'
#
loop_
_entity.id
_entity.type
_entity.pdbx_description
1 polymer ?
#
loop_
_entity_poly.entity_id
_entity_poly.type
_entity_poly.pdbx_seq_one_letter_code
_entity_poly.pdbx_strand_id
1 'polypeptide(L)'
;MSIPAPVISLNALSLSQRQRADALAQRAEDQKERAAAKAQAAYEARAANGQRVTAWASGDAFMEAGLRNANSTWVIVWVIVWVTAGDRTSVTYTVRVPPCTEMTVRPRSGEGDAC
;
A
#
# COMPACT_ATOMS: atom_id res chain seq x y z
N MET A 1 64.89 2.01 -31.60
CA MET A 1 63.75 2.94 -31.75
C MET A 1 62.86 2.76 -30.52
N SER A 2 62.85 3.72 -29.59
CA SER A 2 62.03 3.63 -28.37
C SER A 2 60.60 4.06 -28.66
N ILE A 3 59.64 3.16 -28.47
CA ILE A 3 58.22 3.51 -28.51
C ILE A 3 57.95 4.44 -27.31
N PRO A 4 57.37 5.63 -27.50
CA PRO A 4 57.17 6.58 -26.42
C PRO A 4 56.16 6.01 -25.42
N ALA A 5 56.57 5.93 -24.15
CA ALA A 5 55.81 5.39 -23.02
C ALA A 5 54.57 6.19 -22.52
N PRO A 6 54.25 7.44 -22.94
CA PRO A 6 53.12 8.14 -22.32
C PRO A 6 51.74 7.74 -22.88
N VAL A 7 51.64 7.18 -24.09
CA VAL A 7 50.34 6.88 -24.74
C VAL A 7 49.59 5.72 -24.07
N ILE A 8 50.33 4.74 -23.54
CA ILE A 8 49.73 3.57 -22.86
C ILE A 8 49.11 3.99 -21.50
N SER A 9 49.74 4.95 -20.81
CA SER A 9 49.29 5.40 -19.47
C SER A 9 48.00 6.23 -19.50
N LEU A 10 47.82 7.10 -20.51
CA LEU A 10 46.64 7.94 -20.67
C LEU A 10 45.39 7.14 -21.06
N ASN A 11 45.56 6.08 -21.86
CA ASN A 11 44.48 5.18 -22.24
C ASN A 11 44.01 4.30 -21.07
N ALA A 12 44.92 3.85 -20.21
CA ALA A 12 44.55 3.09 -19.01
C ALA A 12 43.75 3.94 -18.02
N LEU A 13 44.13 5.22 -17.87
CA LEU A 13 43.42 6.15 -16.99
C LEU A 13 42.00 6.44 -17.49
N SER A 14 41.84 6.72 -18.79
CA SER A 14 40.53 7.01 -19.39
C SER A 14 39.59 5.79 -19.36
N LEU A 15 40.14 4.59 -19.53
CA LEU A 15 39.38 3.33 -19.42
C LEU A 15 38.89 3.09 -17.98
N SER A 16 39.75 3.34 -16.98
CA SER A 16 39.38 3.20 -15.57
C SER A 16 38.30 4.20 -15.13
N GLN A 17 38.32 5.43 -15.66
CA GLN A 17 37.31 6.45 -15.40
C GLN A 17 35.97 6.08 -16.03
N ARG A 18 35.97 5.55 -17.25
CA ARG A 18 34.75 5.04 -17.91
C ARG A 18 34.15 3.87 -17.13
N GLN A 19 34.95 2.89 -16.71
CA GLN A 19 34.47 1.76 -15.90
C GLN A 19 33.84 2.22 -14.57
N ARG A 20 34.40 3.25 -13.93
CA ARG A 20 33.79 3.84 -12.71
C ARG A 20 32.47 4.54 -13.02
N ALA A 21 32.39 5.30 -14.12
CA ALA A 21 31.16 5.96 -14.54
C ALA A 21 30.07 4.92 -14.88
N ASP A 22 30.41 3.88 -15.62
CA ASP A 22 29.50 2.79 -15.99
C ASP A 22 29.02 2.02 -14.74
N ALA A 23 29.92 1.72 -13.80
CA ALA A 23 29.55 1.06 -12.55
C ALA A 23 28.63 1.93 -11.66
N LEU A 24 28.80 3.26 -11.69
CA LEU A 24 27.91 4.18 -10.98
C LEU A 24 26.54 4.30 -11.68
N ALA A 25 26.52 4.33 -13.01
CA ALA A 25 25.30 4.32 -13.80
C ALA A 25 24.49 3.04 -13.57
N GLN A 26 25.15 1.87 -13.62
CA GLN A 26 24.54 0.57 -13.35
C GLN A 26 23.92 0.52 -11.95
N ARG A 27 24.63 1.00 -10.93
CA ARG A 27 24.11 1.06 -9.54
C ARG A 27 22.91 1.99 -9.42
N ALA A 28 22.89 3.10 -10.16
CA ALA A 28 21.76 4.03 -10.14
C ALA A 28 20.52 3.41 -10.82
N GLU A 29 20.69 2.64 -11.88
CA GLU A 29 19.60 1.89 -12.52
C GLU A 29 19.10 0.76 -11.63
N ASP A 30 19.99 -0.06 -11.06
CA ASP A 30 19.63 -1.13 -10.12
C ASP A 30 18.86 -0.59 -8.91
N GLN A 31 19.22 0.60 -8.40
CA GLN A 31 18.50 1.24 -7.30
C GLN A 31 17.09 1.68 -7.71
N LYS A 32 16.92 2.21 -8.92
CA LYS A 32 15.60 2.60 -9.46
C LYS A 32 14.70 1.38 -9.65
N GLU A 33 15.24 0.30 -10.22
CA GLU A 33 14.50 -0.95 -10.41
C GLU A 33 14.07 -1.56 -9.08
N ARG A 34 14.96 -1.63 -8.09
CA ARG A 34 14.63 -2.11 -6.74
C ARG A 34 13.58 -1.23 -6.05
N ALA A 35 13.66 0.09 -6.22
CA ALA A 35 12.67 1.00 -5.66
C ALA A 35 11.29 0.81 -6.31
N ALA A 36 11.24 0.66 -7.64
CA ALA A 36 10.01 0.36 -8.37
C ALA A 36 9.40 -0.98 -7.96
N ALA A 37 10.21 -2.05 -7.87
CA ALA A 37 9.77 -3.36 -7.43
C ALA A 37 9.22 -3.34 -5.99
N LYS A 38 9.89 -2.60 -5.09
CA LYS A 38 9.42 -2.42 -3.71
C LYS A 38 8.09 -1.66 -3.65
N ALA A 39 7.93 -0.62 -4.47
CA ALA A 39 6.68 0.14 -4.55
C ALA A 39 5.53 -0.72 -5.08
N GLN A 40 5.78 -1.53 -6.11
CA GLN A 40 4.79 -2.44 -6.67
C GLN A 40 4.39 -3.53 -5.67
N ALA A 41 5.35 -4.16 -4.99
CA ALA A 41 5.06 -5.14 -3.94
C ALA A 41 4.24 -4.55 -2.79
N ALA A 42 4.52 -3.30 -2.40
CA ALA A 42 3.72 -2.60 -1.38
C ALA A 42 2.29 -2.31 -1.85
N TYR A 43 2.11 -1.95 -3.12
CA TYR A 43 0.79 -1.77 -3.72
C TYR A 43 -0.01 -3.07 -3.75
N GLU A 44 0.60 -4.16 -4.23
CA GLU A 44 -0.02 -5.49 -4.28
C GLU A 44 -0.40 -6.00 -2.88
N ALA A 45 0.48 -5.81 -1.88
CA ALA A 45 0.18 -6.14 -0.49
C ALA A 45 -1.00 -5.33 0.07
N ARG A 46 -1.08 -4.03 -0.26
CA ARG A 46 -2.20 -3.18 0.16
C ARG A 46 -3.52 -3.60 -0.52
N ALA A 47 -3.48 -3.95 -1.80
CA ALA A 47 -4.63 -4.45 -2.53
C ALA A 47 -5.14 -5.78 -1.96
N ALA A 48 -4.22 -6.72 -1.64
CA ALA A 48 -4.56 -8.00 -1.04
C ALA A 48 -5.17 -7.86 0.37
N ASN A 49 -4.71 -6.89 1.16
CA ASN A 49 -5.31 -6.59 2.48
C ASN A 49 -6.78 -6.18 2.36
N GLY A 50 -7.15 -5.41 1.33
CA GLY A 50 -8.53 -5.01 1.09
C GLY A 50 -9.44 -6.19 0.74
N GLN A 51 -8.97 -7.15 -0.07
CA GLN A 51 -9.74 -8.31 -0.50
C GLN A 51 -10.08 -9.31 0.62
N ARG A 52 -9.35 -9.24 1.74
CA ARG A 52 -9.54 -10.11 2.92
C ARG A 52 -10.52 -9.54 3.94
N VAL A 53 -11.15 -8.42 3.62
CA VAL A 53 -12.18 -7.78 4.44
C VAL A 53 -13.51 -7.99 3.73
N THR A 54 -14.46 -8.62 4.43
CA THR A 54 -15.80 -8.88 3.91
C THR A 54 -16.82 -8.19 4.78
N ALA A 55 -17.86 -7.64 4.14
CA ALA A 55 -18.97 -6.98 4.81
C ALA A 55 -20.29 -7.56 4.28
N TRP A 56 -21.26 -7.78 5.16
CA TRP A 56 -22.59 -8.25 4.80
C TRP A 56 -23.64 -7.60 5.69
N ALA A 57 -24.88 -7.54 5.21
CA ALA A 57 -26.02 -7.18 6.05
C ALA A 57 -26.49 -8.43 6.81
N SER A 58 -26.73 -8.32 8.12
CA SER A 58 -27.19 -9.45 8.93
C SER A 58 -28.52 -9.14 9.63
N GLY A 59 -29.63 -9.67 9.12
CA GLY A 59 -30.94 -9.57 9.76
C GLY A 59 -31.96 -8.75 8.97
N ASP A 60 -33.24 -8.85 9.38
CA ASP A 60 -34.37 -8.18 8.74
C ASP A 60 -34.41 -6.66 9.01
N ALA A 61 -33.66 -6.19 10.01
CA ALA A 61 -33.48 -4.77 10.29
C ALA A 61 -32.27 -4.24 9.51
N PHE A 62 -32.48 -3.23 8.68
CA PHE A 62 -31.50 -2.50 7.84
C PHE A 62 -30.32 -1.85 8.61
N MET A 63 -30.11 -2.19 9.88
CA MET A 63 -29.24 -1.52 10.84
C MET A 63 -28.16 -2.46 11.41
N GLU A 64 -27.94 -3.64 10.85
CA GLU A 64 -26.88 -4.54 11.31
C GLU A 64 -25.97 -4.94 10.16
N ALA A 65 -24.68 -4.62 10.30
CA ALA A 65 -23.65 -4.98 9.35
C ALA A 65 -22.66 -5.95 10.01
N GLY A 66 -22.49 -7.13 9.43
CA GLY A 66 -21.39 -8.02 9.75
C GLY A 66 -20.12 -7.59 9.01
N LEU A 67 -19.00 -7.63 9.72
CA LEU A 67 -17.67 -7.34 9.21
C LEU A 67 -16.74 -8.48 9.61
N ARG A 68 -15.98 -9.00 8.64
CA ARG A 68 -14.94 -10.00 8.88
C ARG A 68 -13.62 -9.53 8.28
N ASN A 69 -12.58 -9.61 9.10
CA ASN A 69 -11.21 -9.30 8.71
C ASN A 69 -10.37 -10.59 8.78
N ALA A 70 -9.99 -11.11 7.61
CA ALA A 70 -9.10 -12.27 7.49
C ALA A 70 -7.61 -11.89 7.43
N ASN A 71 -7.26 -10.61 7.66
CA ASN A 71 -5.87 -10.18 7.75
C ASN A 71 -5.28 -10.44 9.13
N SER A 72 -3.96 -10.55 9.19
CA SER A 72 -3.17 -10.57 10.44
C SER A 72 -2.97 -9.18 11.06
N THR A 73 -3.49 -8.13 10.41
CA THR A 73 -3.44 -6.74 10.88
C THR A 73 -4.84 -6.19 11.10
N TRP A 74 -4.96 -5.14 11.92
CA TRP A 74 -6.20 -4.39 12.06
C TRP A 74 -6.57 -3.68 10.75
N VAL A 75 -7.86 -3.48 10.55
CA VAL A 75 -8.40 -2.72 9.40
C VAL A 75 -9.40 -1.69 9.91
N ILE A 76 -9.34 -0.48 9.33
CA ILE A 76 -10.38 0.53 9.52
C ILE A 76 -11.35 0.45 8.35
N VAL A 77 -12.62 0.24 8.67
CA VAL A 77 -13.73 0.20 7.69
C VAL A 77 -14.64 1.40 7.96
N TRP A 78 -15.09 2.06 6.90
CA TRP A 78 -16.07 3.13 6.96
C TRP A 78 -17.43 2.57 6.55
N VAL A 79 -18.38 2.59 7.47
CA VAL A 79 -19.75 2.12 7.23
C VAL A 79 -20.64 3.34 7.00
N ILE A 80 -21.18 3.46 5.79
CA ILE A 80 -22.05 4.58 5.40
C ILE A 80 -23.50 4.10 5.45
N VAL A 81 -24.28 4.67 6.36
CA VAL A 81 -25.71 4.39 6.52
C VAL A 81 -26.51 5.57 5.94
N TRP A 82 -27.38 5.28 4.98
CA TRP A 82 -28.27 6.28 4.39
C TRP A 82 -29.57 6.32 5.18
N VAL A 83 -29.88 7.46 5.81
CA VAL A 83 -30.95 7.58 6.81
C VAL A 83 -32.33 7.80 6.17
N THR A 84 -32.38 8.35 4.96
CA THR A 84 -33.64 8.63 4.26
C THR A 84 -33.56 8.21 2.80
N ALA A 85 -34.57 7.49 2.33
CA ALA A 85 -34.74 7.18 0.91
C ALA A 85 -35.23 8.43 0.17
N GLY A 86 -34.37 9.44 0.00
CA GLY A 86 -34.71 10.66 -0.73
C GLY A 86 -33.74 11.81 -0.45
N ASP A 87 -33.46 12.08 0.82
CA ASP A 87 -32.45 13.04 1.23
C ASP A 87 -31.09 12.35 1.40
N ARG A 88 -30.05 12.92 0.80
CA ARG A 88 -28.66 12.41 0.83
C ARG A 88 -28.00 12.58 2.22
N THR A 89 -28.76 12.45 3.30
CA THR A 89 -28.26 12.42 4.66
C THR A 89 -27.72 11.03 4.95
N SER A 90 -26.39 10.91 4.89
CA SER A 90 -25.66 9.72 5.30
C SER A 90 -24.96 9.96 6.63
N VAL A 91 -24.98 8.94 7.48
CA VAL A 91 -24.14 8.89 8.68
C VAL A 91 -23.02 7.91 8.39
N THR A 92 -21.78 8.35 8.58
CA THR A 92 -20.60 7.50 8.38
C THR A 92 -20.03 7.12 9.74
N TYR A 93 -19.84 5.83 9.95
CA TYR A 93 -19.25 5.25 11.15
C TYR A 93 -17.87 4.68 10.82
N THR A 94 -16.90 4.93 11.69
CA THR A 94 -15.57 4.33 11.57
C THR A 94 -15.50 3.12 12.49
N VAL A 95 -15.19 1.95 11.93
CA VAL A 95 -15.08 0.70 12.68
C VAL A 95 -13.66 0.17 12.57
N ARG A 96 -13.03 -0.10 13.70
CA ARG A 96 -11.76 -0.81 13.78
C ARG A 96 -12.04 -2.31 13.92
N VAL A 97 -11.73 -3.08 12.88
CA VAL A 97 -11.91 -4.54 12.87
C VAL A 97 -10.57 -5.19 13.26
N PRO A 98 -10.51 -5.93 14.39
CA PRO A 98 -9.30 -6.64 14.80
C PRO A 98 -8.83 -7.67 13.75
N PRO A 99 -7.58 -8.15 13.82
CA PRO A 99 -7.08 -9.18 12.93
C PRO A 99 -7.77 -10.53 13.17
N CYS A 100 -8.02 -11.28 12.09
CA CYS A 100 -8.62 -12.63 12.14
C CYS A 100 -9.95 -12.72 12.91
N THR A 101 -10.75 -11.65 12.93
CA THR A 101 -12.03 -11.61 13.65
C THR A 101 -13.22 -11.40 12.75
N GLU A 102 -14.38 -11.79 13.27
CA GLU A 102 -15.70 -11.50 12.75
C GLU A 102 -16.49 -10.75 13.83
N MET A 103 -17.19 -9.70 13.44
CA MET A 103 -17.97 -8.86 14.35
C MET A 103 -19.23 -8.32 13.68
N THR A 104 -20.25 -8.06 14.49
CA THR A 104 -21.46 -7.36 14.04
C THR A 104 -21.46 -5.95 14.60
N VAL A 105 -21.73 -4.99 13.74
CA VAL A 105 -21.83 -3.58 14.10
C VAL A 105 -23.27 -3.15 13.92
N ARG A 106 -23.83 -2.56 14.98
CA ARG A 106 -25.10 -1.84 14.93
C ARG A 106 -24.79 -0.35 14.96
N PRO A 107 -25.00 0.40 13.86
CA PRO A 107 -24.91 1.83 13.89
C PRO A 107 -26.03 2.35 14.79
N ARG A 108 -25.70 2.72 16.04
CA ARG A 108 -26.67 3.37 16.92
C ARG A 108 -26.96 4.76 16.37
N SER A 109 -28.22 5.05 16.10
CA SER A 109 -28.67 6.42 15.87
C SER A 109 -28.45 7.25 17.14
N GLY A 110 -27.31 7.90 17.27
CA GLY A 110 -27.07 8.88 18.35
C GLY A 110 -25.70 8.90 19.00
N GLU A 111 -24.82 7.93 18.79
CA GLU A 111 -23.48 7.93 19.39
C GLU A 111 -22.43 8.04 18.28
N GLY A 112 -22.08 9.29 17.97
CA GLY A 112 -20.80 9.60 17.36
C GLY A 112 -19.71 9.42 18.42
N ASP A 113 -19.21 8.20 18.58
CA ASP A 113 -18.00 7.98 19.36
C ASP A 113 -16.79 8.33 18.49
N ALA A 114 -16.36 9.59 18.65
CA ALA A 114 -15.03 10.03 18.29
C ALA A 114 -14.00 9.24 19.13
N CYS A 115 -13.15 8.45 18.46
CA CYS A 115 -11.78 8.07 18.87
C CYS A 115 -11.02 7.34 17.74
#